data_AF-A0A378I4J3-F1
#
_entry.id   AF-A0A378I4J3-F1
#
_cell.length_a   1.000
_cell.length_b   1.000
_cell.length_c   1.000
_cell.angle_alpha   90.00
_cell.angle_beta   90.00
_cell.angle_gamma   90.00
#
_symmetry.space_group_name_H-M   'P 1'
#
loop_
_entity.id
_entity.type
_entity.pdbx_description
1 polymer ?
#
loop_
_entity_poly.entity_id
_entity_poly.type
_entity_poly.pdbx_seq_one_letter_code
_entity_poly.pdbx_strand_id
1 'polypeptide(L)'
;MCNRIAYNGTATNHSINIYLNGLILLLITTFTWANSNTSTAINIYLKLAPTSKIQKYNTQFEQLLIYKKSLANYQLTPSSAKHPLHITLYLTQYPGKNKQLIIKRIKKLAKNYHPFSIAAQGLTTTPSRYVMLTVQPQKYLQQLSNAVVLAVNDLRDRAANIPAWAAHNPQKLKSFQTYGSPNVFADYTPHITFLAPHVTYSAQEEQSIYQHLQHLVNEFNQRYPALVKARVSAIGIGLADNQGQITKELASFLLY
;
A
#
# COMPACT_ATOMS: atom_id res chain seq x y z
N MET A 1 52.46 10.28 -71.19
CA MET A 1 51.08 10.44 -70.70
C MET A 1 50.66 9.11 -70.08
N CYS A 2 50.64 9.02 -68.75
CA CYS A 2 50.13 7.83 -68.04
C CYS A 2 49.19 8.31 -66.94
N ASN A 3 47.91 7.98 -67.12
CA ASN A 3 46.82 8.23 -66.18
C ASN A 3 47.00 7.39 -64.91
N ARG A 4 47.00 8.03 -63.74
CA ARG A 4 46.80 7.36 -62.45
C ARG A 4 45.37 7.61 -61.99
N ILE A 5 44.59 6.53 -61.95
CA ILE A 5 43.21 6.51 -61.47
C ILE A 5 43.24 6.60 -59.93
N ALA A 6 42.50 7.55 -59.35
CA ALA A 6 42.33 7.67 -57.91
C ALA A 6 41.32 6.62 -57.40
N TYR A 7 41.77 5.79 -56.47
CA TYR A 7 40.91 4.85 -55.73
C TYR A 7 40.31 5.58 -54.53
N ASN A 8 39.08 6.09 -54.66
CA ASN A 8 38.30 6.57 -53.51
C ASN A 8 37.50 5.40 -52.94
N GLY A 9 38.11 4.65 -52.02
CA GLY A 9 37.39 3.67 -51.20
C GLY A 9 36.61 4.38 -50.09
N THR A 10 35.29 4.48 -50.22
CA THR A 10 34.42 4.89 -49.10
C THR A 10 34.33 3.74 -48.10
N ALA A 11 35.24 3.73 -47.13
CA ALA A 11 35.12 2.91 -45.93
C ALA A 11 34.22 3.63 -44.93
N THR A 12 32.90 3.58 -45.13
CA THR A 12 31.95 4.06 -44.13
C THR A 12 30.78 3.09 -43.97
N ASN A 13 30.43 2.86 -42.70
CA ASN A 13 29.12 2.42 -42.19
C ASN A 13 28.96 1.00 -41.61
N HIS A 14 30.03 0.22 -41.38
CA HIS A 14 29.89 -0.97 -40.51
C HIS A 14 30.23 -0.67 -39.03
N SER A 15 31.26 0.14 -38.77
CA SER A 15 31.69 0.43 -37.40
C SER A 15 30.67 1.26 -36.62
N ILE A 16 30.09 2.29 -37.25
CA ILE A 16 29.14 3.21 -36.60
C ILE A 16 27.86 2.49 -36.14
N ASN A 17 27.39 1.51 -36.92
CA ASN A 17 26.18 0.75 -36.60
C ASN A 17 26.40 -0.21 -35.41
N ILE A 18 27.61 -0.75 -35.24
CA ILE A 18 27.97 -1.62 -34.12
C ILE A 18 28.08 -0.81 -32.81
N TYR A 19 28.68 0.38 -32.85
CA TYR A 19 28.77 1.25 -31.67
C TYR A 19 27.40 1.78 -31.23
N LEU A 20 26.50 2.10 -32.17
CA LEU A 20 25.15 2.56 -31.84
C LEU A 20 24.29 1.44 -31.22
N ASN A 21 24.34 0.22 -31.77
CA ASN A 21 23.65 -0.94 -31.19
C ASN A 21 24.25 -1.37 -29.84
N GLY A 22 25.57 -1.27 -29.66
CA GLY A 22 26.24 -1.54 -28.39
C GLY A 22 25.89 -0.53 -27.29
N LEU A 23 25.80 0.75 -27.63
CA LEU A 23 25.40 1.82 -26.70
C LEU A 23 23.93 1.68 -26.27
N ILE A 24 23.04 1.32 -27.21
CA ILE A 24 21.63 1.04 -26.92
C ILE A 24 21.51 -0.19 -25.99
N LEU A 25 22.29 -1.26 -26.20
CA LEU A 25 22.30 -2.42 -25.31
C LEU A 25 22.78 -2.07 -23.90
N LEU A 26 23.82 -1.25 -23.75
CA LEU A 26 24.34 -0.76 -22.47
C LEU A 26 23.34 0.14 -21.72
N LEU A 27 22.57 0.96 -22.43
CA LEU A 27 21.51 1.77 -21.84
C LEU A 27 20.31 0.91 -21.40
N ILE A 28 19.93 -0.10 -22.17
CA ILE A 28 18.84 -1.01 -21.79
C ILE A 28 19.23 -1.88 -20.58
N THR A 29 20.49 -2.33 -20.49
CA THR A 29 20.95 -3.10 -19.32
C THR A 29 21.01 -2.22 -18.06
N THR A 30 21.47 -0.98 -18.14
CA THR A 30 21.49 -0.07 -16.97
C THR A 30 20.08 0.29 -16.47
N PHE A 31 19.11 0.49 -17.37
CA PHE A 31 17.70 0.75 -17.00
C PHE A 31 17.01 -0.46 -16.35
N THR A 32 17.29 -1.68 -16.84
CA THR A 32 16.74 -2.91 -16.24
C THR A 32 17.37 -3.23 -14.89
N TRP A 33 18.67 -2.94 -14.70
CA TRP A 33 19.36 -3.05 -13.42
C TRP A 33 18.86 -2.01 -12.40
N ALA A 34 18.69 -0.75 -12.80
CA ALA A 34 18.20 0.30 -11.90
C ALA A 34 16.79 -0.01 -11.36
N ASN A 35 15.88 -0.50 -12.20
CA ASN A 35 14.53 -0.92 -11.77
C ASN A 35 14.50 -2.19 -10.90
N SER A 36 15.53 -3.03 -10.96
CA SER A 36 15.64 -4.23 -10.13
C SER A 36 16.07 -3.95 -8.69
N ASN A 37 16.77 -2.81 -8.48
CA ASN A 37 17.34 -2.39 -7.20
C ASN A 37 16.53 -1.33 -6.44
N THR A 38 15.52 -0.72 -7.07
CA THR A 38 14.60 0.17 -6.34
C THR A 38 13.63 -0.64 -5.49
N SER A 39 13.58 -0.29 -4.21
CA SER A 39 12.65 -0.86 -3.25
C SER A 39 11.32 -0.12 -3.34
N THR A 40 10.22 -0.86 -3.32
CA THR A 40 8.86 -0.28 -3.40
C THR A 40 7.99 -0.82 -2.28
N ALA A 41 7.12 0.04 -1.74
CA ALA A 41 6.12 -0.38 -0.77
C ALA A 41 5.07 -1.27 -1.44
N ILE A 42 4.92 -2.49 -0.94
CA ILE A 42 3.87 -3.42 -1.36
C ILE A 42 2.98 -3.69 -0.15
N ASN A 43 1.69 -3.48 -0.35
CA ASN A 43 0.64 -3.86 0.58
C ASN A 43 -0.01 -5.16 0.08
N ILE A 44 -0.01 -6.18 0.94
CA ILE A 44 -0.81 -7.38 0.77
C ILE A 44 -2.05 -7.20 1.65
N TYR A 45 -3.22 -7.20 1.04
CA TYR A 45 -4.46 -6.74 1.67
C TYR A 45 -5.64 -7.66 1.38
N LEU A 46 -6.70 -7.52 2.17
CA LEU A 46 -7.99 -8.15 1.92
C LEU A 46 -8.89 -7.26 1.09
N LYS A 47 -9.56 -7.87 0.12
CA LYS A 47 -10.63 -7.24 -0.66
C LYS A 47 -11.99 -7.60 -0.08
N LEU A 48 -12.76 -6.57 0.19
CA LEU A 48 -14.16 -6.70 0.58
C LEU A 48 -15.01 -7.01 -0.67
N ALA A 49 -16.05 -7.81 -0.50
CA ALA A 49 -17.05 -8.00 -1.55
C ALA A 49 -17.72 -6.65 -1.90
N PRO A 50 -18.05 -6.41 -3.20
CA PRO A 50 -18.56 -5.11 -3.67
C PRO A 50 -19.81 -4.60 -2.95
N THR A 51 -20.66 -5.48 -2.42
CA THR A 51 -21.93 -5.12 -1.76
C THR A 51 -21.80 -4.88 -0.25
N SER A 52 -20.61 -4.54 0.24
CA SER A 52 -20.39 -4.40 1.69
C SER A 52 -21.13 -3.18 2.26
N LYS A 53 -21.80 -3.36 3.40
CA LYS A 53 -22.37 -2.26 4.19
C LYS A 53 -21.32 -1.23 4.61
N ILE A 54 -20.04 -1.61 4.59
CA ILE A 54 -18.90 -0.73 4.88
C ILE A 54 -18.75 0.38 3.84
N GLN A 55 -19.01 0.12 2.56
CA GLN A 55 -18.97 1.20 1.55
C GLN A 55 -20.02 2.26 1.85
N LYS A 56 -21.26 1.84 2.17
CA LYS A 56 -22.32 2.76 2.60
C LYS A 56 -21.92 3.54 3.85
N TYR A 57 -21.32 2.86 4.84
CA TYR A 57 -20.83 3.48 6.07
C TYR A 57 -19.75 4.54 5.80
N ASN A 58 -18.82 4.25 4.87
CA ASN A 58 -17.82 5.21 4.41
C ASN A 58 -18.46 6.42 3.72
N THR A 59 -19.37 6.20 2.76
CA THR A 59 -20.09 7.29 2.08
C THR A 59 -20.86 8.18 3.06
N GLN A 60 -21.47 7.61 4.10
CA GLN A 60 -22.15 8.39 5.14
C GLN A 60 -21.17 9.29 5.93
N PHE A 61 -19.97 8.80 6.23
CA PHE A 61 -18.95 9.60 6.89
C PHE A 61 -18.42 10.71 5.96
N GLU A 62 -18.19 10.39 4.68
CA GLU A 62 -17.79 11.38 3.67
C GLU A 62 -18.82 12.50 3.50
N GLN A 63 -20.12 12.16 3.51
CA GLN A 63 -21.20 13.14 3.48
C GLN A 63 -21.17 14.08 4.70
N LEU A 64 -20.84 13.55 5.89
CA LEU A 64 -20.65 14.38 7.09
C LEU A 64 -19.47 15.35 6.92
N LEU A 65 -18.33 14.87 6.40
CA LEU A 65 -17.16 15.71 6.12
C LEU A 65 -17.49 16.84 5.13
N ILE A 66 -18.27 16.55 4.09
CA ILE A 66 -18.73 17.53 3.09
C ILE A 66 -19.67 18.55 3.74
N TYR A 67 -20.70 18.08 4.45
CA TYR A 67 -21.69 18.93 5.10
C TYR A 67 -21.05 19.91 6.09
N LYS A 68 -20.06 19.45 6.86
CA LYS A 68 -19.30 20.26 7.82
C LYS A 68 -18.15 21.05 7.16
N LYS A 69 -18.08 21.07 5.82
CA LYS A 69 -17.02 21.73 5.01
C LYS A 69 -15.60 21.34 5.40
N SER A 70 -15.42 20.20 6.05
CA SER A 70 -14.14 19.77 6.62
C SER A 70 -13.12 19.43 5.55
N LEU A 71 -13.58 18.87 4.42
CA LEU A 71 -12.71 18.59 3.27
C LEU A 71 -12.07 19.87 2.72
N ALA A 72 -12.85 20.94 2.58
CA ALA A 72 -12.36 22.22 2.07
C ALA A 72 -11.50 22.95 3.11
N ASN A 73 -12.00 23.09 4.35
CA ASN A 73 -11.34 23.89 5.39
C ASN A 73 -9.97 23.33 5.79
N TYR A 74 -9.79 22.02 5.70
CA TYR A 74 -8.57 21.34 6.12
C TYR A 74 -7.85 20.65 4.97
N GLN A 75 -8.25 20.89 3.72
CA GLN A 75 -7.68 20.23 2.53
C GLN A 75 -7.60 18.71 2.72
N LEU A 76 -8.69 18.08 3.15
CA LEU A 76 -8.78 16.63 3.36
C LEU A 76 -9.31 15.96 2.08
N THR A 77 -8.80 14.78 1.75
CA THR A 77 -9.25 14.00 0.59
C THR A 77 -9.76 12.65 1.13
N PRO A 78 -11.03 12.29 0.88
CA PRO A 78 -11.55 10.98 1.22
C PRO A 78 -10.71 9.86 0.58
N SER A 79 -10.42 8.79 1.34
CA SER A 79 -9.58 7.70 0.82
C SER A 79 -10.23 7.01 -0.38
N SER A 80 -11.56 6.85 -0.36
CA SER A 80 -12.31 6.15 -1.42
C SER A 80 -12.24 6.84 -2.79
N ALA A 81 -11.94 8.14 -2.84
CA ALA A 81 -11.80 8.88 -4.09
C ALA A 81 -10.56 8.46 -4.90
N LYS A 82 -9.56 7.89 -4.22
CA LYS A 82 -8.25 7.56 -4.82
C LYS A 82 -7.83 6.10 -4.63
N HIS A 83 -8.34 5.45 -3.59
CA HIS A 83 -7.86 4.15 -3.14
C HIS A 83 -9.04 3.21 -2.79
N PRO A 84 -8.94 1.92 -3.12
CA PRO A 84 -9.93 0.95 -2.71
C PRO A 84 -9.92 0.76 -1.19
N LEU A 85 -11.11 0.61 -0.60
CA LEU A 85 -11.24 0.17 0.79
C LEU A 85 -10.64 -1.24 0.94
N HIS A 86 -9.77 -1.41 1.92
CA HIS A 86 -9.05 -2.66 2.14
C HIS A 86 -8.69 -2.82 3.62
N ILE A 87 -8.28 -4.05 3.98
CA ILE A 87 -7.68 -4.35 5.29
C ILE A 87 -6.26 -4.84 5.00
N THR A 88 -5.25 -4.14 5.50
CA THR A 88 -3.86 -4.56 5.35
C THR A 88 -3.61 -5.87 6.11
N LEU A 89 -2.99 -6.85 5.45
CA LEU A 89 -2.45 -8.06 6.08
C LEU A 89 -0.97 -7.89 6.38
N TYR A 90 -0.23 -7.29 5.45
CA TYR A 90 1.20 -7.00 5.57
C TYR A 90 1.62 -5.90 4.59
N LEU A 91 2.24 -4.85 5.12
CA LEU A 91 2.80 -3.74 4.35
C LEU A 91 4.27 -3.60 4.69
N THR A 92 5.14 -3.72 3.68
CA THR A 92 6.58 -3.51 3.80
C THR A 92 7.19 -3.14 2.44
N GLN A 93 8.50 -2.84 2.42
CA GLN A 93 9.23 -2.56 1.20
C GLN A 93 9.87 -3.82 0.63
N TYR A 94 9.87 -3.92 -0.70
CA TYR A 94 10.45 -5.05 -1.43
C TYR A 94 11.32 -4.57 -2.59
N PRO A 95 12.50 -5.20 -2.81
CA PRO A 95 13.24 -5.04 -4.05
C PRO A 95 12.38 -5.47 -5.25
N GLY A 96 12.42 -4.69 -6.34
CA GLY A 96 11.62 -4.95 -7.53
C GLY A 96 11.71 -6.40 -8.07
N LYS A 97 12.91 -7.00 -7.98
CA LYS A 97 13.17 -8.40 -8.39
C LYS A 97 12.31 -9.45 -7.66
N ASN A 98 11.84 -9.17 -6.44
CA ASN A 98 11.08 -10.13 -5.64
C ASN A 98 9.58 -10.13 -5.95
N LYS A 99 9.08 -9.16 -6.73
CA LYS A 99 7.65 -8.95 -7.01
C LYS A 99 6.94 -10.22 -7.51
N GLN A 100 7.50 -10.92 -8.50
CA GLN A 100 6.88 -12.11 -9.06
C GLN A 100 6.85 -13.29 -8.07
N LEU A 101 7.88 -13.41 -7.23
CA LEU A 101 7.94 -14.46 -6.22
C LEU A 101 6.91 -14.21 -5.11
N ILE A 102 6.70 -12.96 -4.69
CA ILE A 102 5.64 -12.55 -3.75
C ILE A 102 4.27 -12.96 -4.31
N ILE A 103 3.97 -12.57 -5.56
CA ILE A 103 2.71 -12.92 -6.25
C ILE A 103 2.49 -14.44 -6.24
N LYS A 104 3.53 -15.23 -6.59
CA LYS A 104 3.46 -16.70 -6.60
C LYS A 104 3.18 -17.28 -5.22
N ARG A 105 3.88 -16.81 -4.17
CA ARG A 105 3.72 -17.33 -2.80
C ARG A 105 2.36 -17.00 -2.22
N ILE A 106 1.87 -15.77 -2.43
CA ILE A 106 0.53 -15.37 -1.99
C ILE A 106 -0.57 -16.09 -2.77
N LYS A 107 -0.41 -16.32 -4.08
CA LYS A 107 -1.33 -17.16 -4.86
C LYS A 107 -1.46 -18.57 -4.28
N LYS A 108 -0.33 -19.19 -3.88
CA LYS A 108 -0.33 -20.51 -3.24
C LYS A 108 -1.02 -20.46 -1.87
N LEU A 109 -0.72 -19.45 -1.06
CA LEU A 109 -1.31 -19.27 0.26
C LEU A 109 -2.82 -19.06 0.21
N ALA A 110 -3.32 -18.25 -0.74
CA ALA A 110 -4.75 -17.94 -0.88
C ALA A 110 -5.64 -19.17 -1.05
N LYS A 111 -5.11 -20.26 -1.63
CA LYS A 111 -5.82 -21.53 -1.81
C LYS A 111 -6.15 -22.26 -0.51
N ASN A 112 -5.50 -21.89 0.60
CA ASN A 112 -5.70 -22.52 1.91
C ASN A 112 -6.73 -21.77 2.78
N TYR A 113 -7.35 -20.73 2.24
CA TYR A 113 -8.27 -19.87 2.98
C TYR A 113 -9.59 -19.73 2.24
N HIS A 114 -10.67 -19.81 3.01
CA HIS A 114 -12.04 -19.65 2.53
C HIS A 114 -12.51 -18.20 2.71
N PRO A 115 -13.48 -17.71 1.91
CA PRO A 115 -14.06 -16.40 2.14
C PRO A 115 -14.82 -16.36 3.47
N PHE A 116 -14.57 -15.32 4.27
CA PHE A 116 -15.07 -15.17 5.63
C PHE A 116 -15.73 -13.81 5.86
N SER A 117 -16.46 -13.67 6.96
CA SER A 117 -17.12 -12.42 7.32
C SER A 117 -16.34 -11.71 8.41
N ILE A 118 -16.06 -10.42 8.19
CA ILE A 118 -15.56 -9.53 9.23
C ILE A 118 -16.69 -8.68 9.81
N ALA A 119 -16.48 -8.23 11.03
CA ALA A 119 -17.34 -7.26 11.69
C ALA A 119 -16.48 -6.06 12.09
N ALA A 120 -17.00 -4.86 11.89
CA ALA A 120 -16.28 -3.63 12.10
C ALA A 120 -17.22 -2.57 12.71
N GLN A 121 -16.71 -1.77 13.63
CA GLN A 121 -17.50 -0.81 14.40
C GLN A 121 -16.59 0.28 14.94
N GLY A 122 -17.13 1.49 15.05
CA GLY A 122 -16.41 2.61 15.65
C GLY A 122 -15.34 3.14 14.71
N LEU A 123 -15.57 4.35 14.23
CA LEU A 123 -14.49 5.15 13.67
C LEU A 123 -13.57 5.58 14.81
N THR A 124 -12.28 5.58 14.52
CA THR A 124 -11.26 6.17 15.38
C THR A 124 -10.45 7.15 14.54
N THR A 125 -9.82 8.10 15.19
CA THR A 125 -8.87 8.99 14.54
C THR A 125 -7.54 9.01 15.29
N THR A 126 -6.45 9.19 14.55
CA THR A 126 -5.09 9.24 15.10
C THR A 126 -4.55 10.67 15.07
N PRO A 127 -3.52 11.01 15.86
CA PRO A 127 -2.83 12.30 15.75
C PRO A 127 -2.30 12.58 14.34
N SER A 128 -1.93 11.54 13.59
CA SER A 128 -1.57 11.62 12.17
C SER A 128 -2.78 11.77 11.22
N ARG A 129 -3.97 12.07 11.76
CA ARG A 129 -5.22 12.43 11.05
C ARG A 129 -5.80 11.35 10.16
N TYR A 130 -5.46 10.11 10.44
CA TYR A 130 -6.20 9.01 9.85
C TYR A 130 -7.60 8.98 10.47
N VAL A 131 -8.59 8.61 9.67
CA VAL A 131 -9.88 8.12 10.19
C VAL A 131 -10.04 6.69 9.73
N MET A 132 -10.21 5.79 10.69
CA MET A 132 -10.17 4.35 10.48
C MET A 132 -11.39 3.69 11.11
N LEU A 133 -12.04 2.81 10.35
CA LEU A 133 -13.04 1.90 10.89
C LEU A 133 -12.33 0.70 11.53
N THR A 134 -12.59 0.48 12.81
CA THR A 134 -11.97 -0.61 13.57
C THR A 134 -12.60 -1.95 13.18
N VAL A 135 -11.78 -2.90 12.72
CA VAL A 135 -12.23 -4.27 12.48
C VAL A 135 -12.07 -5.04 13.78
N GLN A 136 -13.12 -5.76 14.20
CA GLN A 136 -13.05 -6.56 15.41
C GLN A 136 -11.97 -7.63 15.28
N PRO A 137 -11.15 -7.85 16.33
CA PRO A 137 -10.17 -8.93 16.33
C PRO A 137 -10.84 -10.27 16.08
N GLN A 138 -10.29 -11.05 15.16
CA GLN A 138 -10.76 -12.39 14.84
C GLN A 138 -9.56 -13.31 14.66
N LYS A 139 -9.60 -14.49 15.30
CA LYS A 139 -8.51 -15.47 15.24
C LYS A 139 -8.16 -15.85 13.80
N TYR A 140 -9.17 -16.06 12.95
CA TYR A 140 -8.96 -16.41 11.54
C TYR A 140 -8.23 -15.31 10.76
N LEU A 141 -8.60 -14.04 10.97
CA LEU A 141 -7.97 -12.89 10.34
C LEU A 141 -6.52 -12.71 10.83
N GLN A 142 -6.27 -12.85 12.13
CA GLN A 142 -4.93 -12.82 12.71
C GLN A 142 -4.04 -13.93 12.13
N GLN A 143 -4.55 -15.16 12.05
CA GLN A 143 -3.83 -16.29 11.47
C GLN A 143 -3.49 -16.04 10.01
N LEU A 144 -4.41 -15.45 9.23
CA LEU A 144 -4.15 -15.08 7.84
C LEU A 144 -3.07 -14.00 7.73
N SER A 145 -3.13 -12.93 8.52
CA SER A 145 -2.07 -11.90 8.53
C SER A 145 -0.70 -12.53 8.87
N ASN A 146 -0.63 -13.33 9.92
CA ASN A 146 0.62 -14.01 10.32
C ASN A 146 1.15 -14.92 9.21
N ALA A 147 0.28 -15.70 8.56
CA ALA A 147 0.67 -16.57 7.46
C ALA A 147 1.20 -15.78 6.26
N VAL A 148 0.59 -14.64 5.94
CA VAL A 148 1.10 -13.74 4.89
C VAL A 148 2.50 -13.23 5.25
N VAL A 149 2.71 -12.74 6.48
CA VAL A 149 4.03 -12.26 6.91
C VAL A 149 5.07 -13.37 6.78
N LEU A 150 4.78 -14.57 7.30
CA LEU A 150 5.70 -15.71 7.23
C LEU A 150 6.00 -16.16 5.79
N ALA A 151 5.03 -16.03 4.88
CA ALA A 151 5.21 -16.46 3.50
C ALA A 151 6.16 -15.57 2.69
N VAL A 152 6.32 -14.29 3.07
CA VAL A 152 7.02 -13.30 2.21
C VAL A 152 7.99 -12.38 2.96
N ASN A 153 8.12 -12.46 4.29
CA ASN A 153 9.05 -11.62 5.06
C ASN A 153 10.52 -11.82 4.64
N ASP A 154 10.93 -13.03 4.26
CA ASP A 154 12.29 -13.31 3.77
C ASP A 154 12.64 -12.55 2.49
N LEU A 155 11.62 -12.09 1.75
CA LEU A 155 11.78 -11.37 0.48
C LEU A 155 11.85 -9.85 0.65
N ARG A 156 11.61 -9.33 1.85
CA ARG A 156 11.57 -7.88 2.10
C ARG A 156 12.93 -7.22 1.88
N ASP A 157 12.89 -5.91 1.72
CA ASP A 157 14.07 -5.08 1.85
C ASP A 157 14.47 -4.97 3.33
N ARG A 158 15.69 -5.41 3.64
CA ARG A 158 16.24 -5.35 5.01
C ARG A 158 16.85 -3.99 5.35
N ALA A 159 17.13 -3.17 4.35
CA ALA A 159 17.65 -1.82 4.49
C ALA A 159 16.55 -0.74 4.46
N ALA A 160 15.27 -1.16 4.41
CA ALA A 160 14.15 -0.24 4.42
C ALA A 160 14.17 0.68 5.66
N ASN A 161 13.90 1.97 5.44
CA ASN A 161 13.86 2.96 6.52
C ASN A 161 12.72 2.67 7.51
N ILE A 162 13.04 2.74 8.80
CA ILE A 162 12.05 2.63 9.87
C ILE A 162 11.19 3.90 9.89
N PRO A 163 9.85 3.81 9.88
CA PRO A 163 8.98 4.97 10.04
C PRO A 163 9.26 5.71 11.34
N ALA A 164 9.33 7.05 11.31
CA ALA A 164 9.68 7.87 12.47
C ALA A 164 8.80 7.58 13.70
N TRP A 165 7.49 7.38 13.51
CA TRP A 165 6.57 7.05 14.60
C TRP A 165 6.85 5.67 15.23
N ALA A 166 7.38 4.71 14.47
CA ALA A 166 7.72 3.37 14.95
C ALA A 166 9.08 3.35 15.66
N ALA A 167 10.01 4.21 15.24
CA ALA A 167 11.36 4.28 15.81
C ALA A 167 11.37 4.64 17.30
N HIS A 168 10.37 5.39 17.78
CA HIS A 168 10.27 5.84 19.17
C HIS A 168 9.50 4.85 20.08
N ASN A 169 8.95 3.77 19.53
CA ASN A 169 8.28 2.73 20.31
C ASN A 169 9.11 1.43 20.24
N PRO A 170 9.69 0.95 21.35
CA PRO A 170 10.60 -0.21 21.34
C PRO A 170 9.98 -1.48 20.74
N GLN A 171 8.68 -1.72 21.01
CA GLN A 171 7.96 -2.88 20.48
C GLN A 171 7.77 -2.76 18.95
N LYS A 172 7.34 -1.58 18.48
CA LYS A 172 7.16 -1.32 17.04
C LYS A 172 8.48 -1.35 16.28
N LEU A 173 9.55 -0.81 16.88
CA LEU A 173 10.91 -0.86 16.34
C LEU A 173 11.38 -2.30 16.19
N LYS A 174 11.26 -3.13 17.25
CA LYS A 174 11.64 -4.55 17.20
C LYS A 174 10.84 -5.31 16.13
N SER A 175 9.53 -5.08 16.05
CA SER A 175 8.68 -5.66 15.01
C SER A 175 9.16 -5.26 13.62
N PHE A 176 9.46 -3.99 13.39
CA PHE A 176 9.96 -3.51 12.11
C PHE A 176 11.32 -4.10 11.76
N GLN A 177 12.28 -4.14 12.68
CA GLN A 177 13.60 -4.71 12.41
C GLN A 177 13.51 -6.20 12.04
N THR A 178 12.60 -6.94 12.69
CA THR A 178 12.40 -8.37 12.47
C THR A 178 11.63 -8.63 11.16
N TYR A 179 10.54 -7.90 10.93
CA TYR A 179 9.54 -8.21 9.91
C TYR A 179 9.34 -7.12 8.85
N GLY A 180 10.10 -6.03 8.88
CA GLY A 180 9.93 -4.87 7.98
C GLY A 180 8.59 -4.14 8.13
N SER A 181 7.82 -4.43 9.18
CA SER A 181 6.53 -3.80 9.45
C SER A 181 6.27 -3.70 10.95
N PRO A 182 5.74 -2.58 11.45
CA PRO A 182 5.58 -2.35 12.89
C PRO A 182 4.29 -2.97 13.47
N ASN A 183 3.31 -3.33 12.64
CA ASN A 183 1.96 -3.76 13.06
C ASN A 183 1.65 -5.18 12.58
N VAL A 184 2.44 -6.16 13.00
CA VAL A 184 2.29 -7.59 12.63
C VAL A 184 2.28 -8.47 13.89
N PHE A 185 1.80 -9.71 13.76
CA PHE A 185 1.69 -10.66 14.89
C PHE A 185 0.92 -10.06 16.08
N ALA A 186 1.53 -10.00 17.26
CA ALA A 186 0.90 -9.48 18.47
C ALA A 186 0.49 -7.99 18.35
N ASP A 187 1.11 -7.27 17.41
CA ASP A 187 0.85 -5.86 17.12
C ASP A 187 -0.17 -5.63 16.01
N TYR A 188 -0.77 -6.70 15.48
CA TYR A 188 -1.71 -6.61 14.38
C TYR A 188 -3.04 -5.98 14.81
N THR A 189 -3.35 -4.83 14.22
CA THR A 189 -4.57 -4.07 14.49
C THR A 189 -5.35 -3.85 13.18
N PRO A 190 -6.25 -4.78 12.81
CA PRO A 190 -6.97 -4.68 11.55
C PRO A 190 -7.92 -3.50 11.55
N HIS A 191 -7.89 -2.72 10.47
CA HIS A 191 -8.74 -1.56 10.28
C HIS A 191 -8.96 -1.30 8.78
N ILE A 192 -9.90 -0.41 8.48
CA ILE A 192 -10.17 0.08 7.13
C ILE A 192 -10.06 1.60 7.15
N THR A 193 -9.14 2.14 6.37
CA THR A 193 -8.91 3.59 6.31
C THR A 193 -9.98 4.28 5.46
N PHE A 194 -10.70 5.22 6.06
CA PHE A 194 -11.69 6.07 5.41
C PHE A 194 -11.08 7.42 5.01
N LEU A 195 -10.15 7.92 5.82
CA LEU A 195 -9.42 9.14 5.56
C LEU A 195 -7.93 8.95 5.85
N ALA A 196 -7.07 9.41 4.94
CA ALA A 196 -5.63 9.47 5.12
C ALA A 196 -5.13 10.90 4.78
N PRO A 197 -4.11 11.41 5.49
CA PRO A 197 -3.49 12.68 5.14
C PRO A 197 -2.76 12.54 3.79
N HIS A 198 -2.78 13.59 2.98
CA HIS A 198 -2.09 13.59 1.67
C HIS A 198 -1.24 14.84 1.43
N VAL A 199 -1.18 15.74 2.42
CA VAL A 199 -0.27 16.88 2.44
C VAL A 199 0.39 16.98 3.80
N THR A 200 1.53 17.67 3.85
CA THR A 200 2.23 18.01 5.08
C THR A 200 1.61 19.27 5.67
N TYR A 201 1.44 19.32 6.98
CA TYR A 201 0.93 20.49 7.68
C TYR A 201 1.86 20.84 8.84
N SER A 202 1.75 22.06 9.35
CA SER A 202 2.42 22.45 10.59
C SER A 202 1.88 21.66 11.79
N ALA A 203 2.64 21.62 12.89
CA ALA A 203 2.22 20.97 14.13
C ALA A 203 0.91 21.55 14.70
N GLN A 204 0.69 22.87 14.55
CA GLN A 204 -0.54 23.53 15.01
C GLN A 204 -1.75 23.12 14.18
N GLU A 205 -1.61 23.06 12.86
CA GLU A 205 -2.65 22.57 11.95
C GLU A 205 -2.96 21.10 12.22
N GLU A 206 -1.94 20.26 12.45
CA GLU A 206 -2.11 18.86 12.83
C GLU A 206 -2.98 18.70 14.06
N GLN A 207 -2.69 19.46 15.12
CA GLN A 207 -3.46 19.42 16.35
C GLN A 207 -4.90 19.91 16.16
N SER A 208 -5.12 21.00 15.41
CA SER A 208 -6.45 21.53 15.14
C SER A 208 -7.30 20.54 14.32
N ILE A 209 -6.72 19.95 13.27
CA ILE A 209 -7.39 18.95 12.44
C ILE A 209 -7.73 17.72 13.29
N TYR A 210 -6.80 17.26 14.12
CA TYR A 210 -7.03 16.10 14.98
C TYR A 210 -8.21 16.30 15.94
N GLN A 211 -8.27 17.44 16.63
CA GLN A 211 -9.39 17.78 17.53
C GLN A 211 -10.72 17.86 16.77
N HIS A 212 -10.71 18.47 15.58
CA HIS A 212 -11.90 18.54 14.73
C HIS A 212 -12.37 17.15 14.28
N LEU A 213 -11.46 16.30 13.81
CA LEU A 213 -11.77 14.92 13.42
C LEU A 213 -12.27 14.10 14.61
N GLN A 214 -11.73 14.29 15.81
CA GLN A 214 -12.23 13.63 17.02
C GLN A 214 -13.71 13.97 17.27
N HIS A 215 -14.08 15.25 17.17
CA HIS A 215 -15.46 15.68 17.35
C HIS A 215 -16.38 15.02 16.31
N LEU A 216 -16.00 15.04 15.03
CA LEU A 216 -16.79 14.44 13.95
C LEU A 216 -16.91 12.92 14.07
N VAL A 217 -15.83 12.25 14.44
CA VAL A 217 -15.83 10.80 14.68
C VAL A 217 -16.77 10.46 15.83
N ASN A 218 -16.77 11.24 16.91
CA ASN A 218 -17.67 11.04 18.04
C ASN A 218 -19.14 11.27 17.65
N GLU A 219 -19.45 12.37 16.95
CA GLU A 219 -20.79 12.66 16.42
C GLU A 219 -21.28 11.51 15.52
N PHE A 220 -20.40 11.03 14.63
CA PHE A 220 -20.72 9.95 13.71
C PHE A 220 -20.97 8.61 14.42
N ASN A 221 -20.11 8.25 15.38
CA ASN A 221 -20.24 7.00 16.15
C ASN A 221 -21.50 6.99 17.02
N GLN A 222 -21.92 8.15 17.56
CA GLN A 222 -23.17 8.27 18.31
C GLN A 222 -24.39 8.06 17.39
N ARG A 223 -24.34 8.58 16.16
CA ARG A 223 -25.42 8.47 15.18
C ARG A 223 -25.50 7.08 14.55
N TYR A 224 -24.37 6.42 14.35
CA TYR A 224 -24.28 5.11 13.70
C TYR A 224 -23.54 4.08 14.58
N PRO A 225 -24.09 3.70 15.74
CA PRO A 225 -23.40 2.83 16.69
C PRO A 225 -23.33 1.37 16.22
N ALA A 226 -24.02 1.00 15.13
CA ALA A 226 -24.22 -0.39 14.75
C ALA A 226 -22.95 -1.06 14.22
N LEU A 227 -22.80 -2.34 14.58
CA LEU A 227 -21.79 -3.23 14.00
C LEU A 227 -22.05 -3.42 12.49
N VAL A 228 -21.05 -3.12 11.67
CA VAL A 228 -21.11 -3.28 10.22
C VAL A 228 -20.38 -4.55 9.82
N LYS A 229 -21.06 -5.42 9.07
CA LYS A 229 -20.48 -6.67 8.57
C LYS A 229 -20.10 -6.55 7.10
N ALA A 230 -19.01 -7.20 6.71
CA ALA A 230 -18.59 -7.34 5.32
C ALA A 230 -18.02 -8.73 5.06
N ARG A 231 -18.18 -9.22 3.83
CA ARG A 231 -17.56 -10.46 3.38
C ARG A 231 -16.21 -10.16 2.74
N VAL A 232 -15.17 -10.84 3.18
CA VAL A 232 -13.86 -10.87 2.54
C VAL A 232 -13.90 -11.92 1.44
N SER A 233 -13.44 -11.57 0.23
CA SER A 233 -13.55 -12.43 -0.96
C SER A 233 -12.21 -12.80 -1.59
N ALA A 234 -11.17 -12.00 -1.37
CA ALA A 234 -9.88 -12.20 -2.00
C ALA A 234 -8.73 -11.59 -1.20
N ILE A 235 -7.52 -12.07 -1.48
CA ILE A 235 -6.26 -11.42 -1.11
C ILE A 235 -5.74 -10.66 -2.33
N GLY A 236 -5.51 -9.37 -2.17
CA GLY A 236 -4.88 -8.49 -3.14
C GLY A 236 -3.41 -8.24 -2.82
N ILE A 237 -2.67 -7.85 -3.86
CA ILE A 237 -1.29 -7.36 -3.76
C ILE A 237 -1.25 -6.07 -4.57
N GLY A 238 -0.77 -4.99 -3.97
CA GLY A 238 -0.72 -3.69 -4.63
C GLY A 238 0.52 -2.88 -4.25
N LEU A 239 0.93 -1.99 -5.15
CA LEU A 239 1.85 -0.91 -4.80
C LEU A 239 1.13 0.04 -3.85
N ALA A 240 1.86 0.49 -2.84
CA ALA A 240 1.36 1.42 -1.86
C ALA A 240 2.10 2.76 -1.93
N ASP A 241 1.40 3.84 -1.59
CA ASP A 241 2.04 5.11 -1.30
C ASP A 241 2.65 5.15 0.11
N ASN A 242 3.21 6.30 0.50
CA ASN A 242 3.82 6.50 1.81
C ASN A 242 2.81 6.44 2.98
N GLN A 243 1.50 6.46 2.70
CA GLN A 243 0.42 6.31 3.67
C GLN A 243 -0.14 4.87 3.68
N GLY A 244 0.52 3.96 2.97
CA GLY A 244 0.13 2.56 2.87
C GLY A 244 -1.10 2.30 1.99
N GLN A 245 -1.61 3.32 1.29
CA GLN A 245 -2.81 3.22 0.46
C GLN A 245 -2.49 2.63 -0.90
N ILE A 246 -3.39 1.79 -1.43
CA ILE A 246 -3.17 1.08 -2.69
C ILE A 246 -3.25 2.05 -3.87
N THR A 247 -2.14 2.27 -4.57
CA THR A 247 -2.08 3.11 -5.77
C THR A 247 -2.25 2.30 -7.06
N LYS A 248 -1.85 1.03 -7.04
CA LYS A 248 -1.98 0.11 -8.19
C LYS A 248 -2.06 -1.33 -7.73
N GLU A 249 -3.13 -2.03 -8.11
CA GLU A 249 -3.23 -3.48 -7.93
C GLU A 249 -2.26 -4.21 -8.88
N LEU A 250 -1.51 -5.17 -8.34
CA LEU A 250 -0.57 -6.03 -9.07
C LEU A 250 -1.17 -7.41 -9.33
N ALA A 251 -1.92 -7.95 -8.36
CA ALA A 251 -2.60 -9.24 -8.47
C ALA A 251 -3.72 -9.34 -7.44
N SER A 252 -4.68 -10.22 -7.70
CA SER A 252 -5.75 -10.57 -6.76
C SER A 252 -6.10 -12.05 -6.89
N PHE A 253 -6.32 -12.71 -5.76
CA PHE A 253 -6.64 -14.13 -5.67
C PHE A 253 -7.87 -14.35 -4.81
N LEU A 254 -8.90 -14.95 -5.40
CA LEU A 254 -10.10 -15.36 -4.68
C LEU A 254 -9.73 -16.36 -3.57
N LEU A 255 -10.45 -16.24 -2.46
CA LEU A 255 -10.49 -17.27 -1.43
C LEU A 255 -11.50 -18.35 -1.87
N TYR A 256 -11.19 -19.62 -1.61
CA TYR A 256 -11.99 -20.78 -2.02
C TYR A 256 -12.40 -21.52 -0.78
#